data_AF-A0ABD1L1G4-F1
#
_entry.id   AF-A0ABD1L1G4-F1
#
_cell.length_a   1.000
_cell.length_b   1.000
_cell.length_c   1.000
_cell.angle_alpha   90.00
_cell.angle_beta   90.00
_cell.angle_gamma   90.00
#
_symmetry.space_group_name_H-M   'P 1'
#
loop_
_entity.id
_entity.type
_entity.pdbx_description
1 polymer ?
#
loop_
_entity_poly.entity_id
_entity_poly.type
_entity_poly.pdbx_seq_one_letter_code
_entity_poly.pdbx_strand_id
1 'polypeptide(L)'
;MLIFPYYQHRMAGLAAIEIAQKVSKAWRSLHAEWKYSTKGNSKNGKRARRRERINMPSQNRGGARCSTSNTSITSSNGTIDDGSSSRKLSWHDVYSVAVRWRQISEPCDLVVWVNKLSEEFNSGFGSHTPMILGQAKVVGYFPYYERTLEIAKTVMKERSYIRGKTDNIIHLSQDGKLEEIMHAKSCSDLYRVVGEDFWLATRCNGTAFEGKQLEGTRITLVKITPCTPAGWEDFDEEMSMAWNTLCNAYCGENYGSTDFNMLENVRDAILRMTYYWYNYMPLSRGSAAVGFIVMLALLLAANMEFTGSIPQGLQVDWEAILNLDPISFVDSVKTWLYPSLKVTTSWKDYPDVASTFETTGSVVAALNFSDD
;
A
#
# COMPACT_ATOMS: atom_id res chain seq x y z
N MET A 1 -17.83 8.87 14.83
CA MET A 1 -18.26 7.49 14.51
C MET A 1 -18.08 7.28 13.02
N LEU A 2 -16.96 6.68 12.61
CA LEU A 2 -16.77 6.27 11.22
C LEU A 2 -17.67 5.05 10.97
N ILE A 3 -18.45 5.07 9.89
CA ILE A 3 -19.35 3.98 9.53
C ILE A 3 -18.53 2.90 8.81
N PHE A 4 -17.76 2.14 9.59
CA PHE A 4 -17.29 0.83 9.17
C PHE A 4 -18.33 -0.20 9.64
N PRO A 5 -18.80 -1.12 8.77
CA PRO A 5 -19.59 -2.26 9.21
C PRO A 5 -18.87 -3.02 10.34
N TYR A 6 -19.61 -3.61 11.28
CA TYR A 6 -19.08 -4.39 12.42
C TYR A 6 -17.98 -5.38 11.99
N TYR A 7 -18.17 -5.98 10.82
CA TYR A 7 -17.28 -6.89 10.13
C TYR A 7 -15.88 -6.29 9.84
N GLN A 8 -15.80 -5.04 9.38
CA GLN A 8 -14.53 -4.36 9.09
C GLN A 8 -13.77 -3.96 10.37
N HIS A 9 -14.48 -3.63 11.46
CA HIS A 9 -13.85 -3.39 12.76
C HIS A 9 -13.17 -4.65 13.31
N ARG A 10 -13.82 -5.82 13.19
CA ARG A 10 -13.25 -7.11 13.59
C ARG A 10 -12.02 -7.48 12.76
N MET A 11 -12.08 -7.28 11.44
CA MET A 11 -10.94 -7.44 10.55
C MET A 11 -9.76 -6.56 10.98
N ALA A 12 -10.00 -5.28 11.25
CA ALA A 12 -8.97 -4.35 11.67
C ALA A 12 -8.28 -4.79 12.99
N GLY A 13 -9.07 -5.29 13.96
CA GLY A 13 -8.55 -5.84 15.21
C GLY A 13 -7.68 -7.08 15.02
N LEU A 14 -8.17 -8.08 14.28
CA LEU A 14 -7.42 -9.32 14.01
C LEU A 14 -6.15 -9.06 13.20
N ALA A 15 -6.22 -8.18 12.20
CA ALA A 15 -5.06 -7.73 11.43
C ALA A 15 -4.01 -7.07 12.33
N ALA A 16 -4.43 -6.17 13.22
CA ALA A 16 -3.52 -5.49 14.14
C ALA A 16 -2.84 -6.45 15.13
N ILE A 17 -3.57 -7.45 15.65
CA ILE A 17 -3.00 -8.46 16.55
C ILE A 17 -2.00 -9.37 15.79
N GLU A 18 -2.34 -9.86 14.59
CA GLU A 18 -1.42 -10.70 13.81
C GLU A 18 -0.12 -9.95 13.46
N ILE A 19 -0.23 -8.68 13.06
CA ILE A 19 0.92 -7.82 12.80
C ILE A 19 1.73 -7.63 14.08
N ALA A 20 1.11 -7.32 15.22
CA ALA A 20 1.81 -7.13 16.48
C ALA A 20 2.57 -8.40 16.92
N GLN A 21 1.95 -9.57 16.77
CA GLN A 21 2.58 -10.88 17.02
C GLN A 21 3.79 -11.13 16.11
N LYS A 22 3.66 -10.88 14.79
CA LYS A 22 4.76 -11.05 13.81
C LYS A 22 5.90 -10.07 14.04
N VAL A 23 5.60 -8.77 14.20
CA VAL A 23 6.58 -7.72 14.45
C VAL A 23 7.32 -7.96 15.77
N SER A 24 6.62 -8.34 16.83
CA SER A 24 7.25 -8.64 18.12
C SER A 24 8.19 -9.84 18.08
N LYS A 25 7.87 -10.89 17.30
CA LYS A 25 8.78 -12.02 17.03
C LYS A 25 10.04 -11.55 16.29
N ALA A 26 9.90 -10.69 15.27
CA ALA A 26 11.03 -10.14 14.53
C ALA A 26 11.92 -9.23 15.41
N TRP A 27 11.32 -8.29 16.14
CA TRP A 27 12.04 -7.40 17.07
C TRP A 27 12.73 -8.16 18.21
N ARG A 28 12.15 -9.27 18.70
CA ARG A 28 12.83 -10.15 19.67
C ARG A 28 14.13 -10.74 19.13
N SER A 29 14.12 -11.12 17.85
CA SER A 29 15.29 -11.68 17.15
C SER A 29 16.36 -10.60 16.93
N LEU A 30 15.97 -9.42 16.44
CA LEU A 30 16.86 -8.26 16.27
C LEU A 30 17.47 -7.79 17.60
N HIS A 31 16.69 -7.77 18.69
CA HIS A 31 17.19 -7.44 20.02
C HIS A 31 18.18 -8.48 20.56
N ALA A 32 17.99 -9.76 20.23
CA ALA A 32 18.97 -10.80 20.54
C ALA A 32 20.28 -10.59 19.76
N GLU A 33 20.22 -10.32 18.45
CA GLU A 33 21.39 -9.96 17.62
C GLU A 33 22.15 -8.76 18.20
N TRP A 34 21.43 -7.68 18.55
CA TRP A 34 21.99 -6.49 19.21
C TRP A 34 22.71 -6.84 20.53
N LYS A 35 22.07 -7.63 21.40
CA LYS A 35 22.67 -8.10 22.66
C LYS A 35 23.94 -8.94 22.46
N TYR A 36 24.03 -9.73 21.39
CA TYR A 36 25.26 -10.48 21.06
C TYR A 36 26.37 -9.55 20.54
N SER A 37 26.04 -8.58 19.68
CA SER A 37 26.99 -7.60 19.16
C SER A 37 27.63 -6.77 20.28
N THR A 38 26.82 -6.17 21.16
CA THR A 38 27.30 -5.33 22.28
C THR A 38 28.13 -6.13 23.28
N LYS A 39 27.82 -7.41 23.52
CA LYS A 39 28.64 -8.32 24.35
C LYS A 39 29.94 -8.77 23.66
N GLY A 40 29.99 -8.79 22.33
CA GLY A 40 31.20 -9.09 21.56
C GLY A 40 32.30 -8.06 21.77
N ASN A 41 31.95 -6.77 21.74
CA ASN A 41 32.90 -5.69 21.96
C ASN A 41 33.47 -5.62 23.39
N SER A 42 32.80 -6.23 24.39
CA SER A 42 33.25 -6.20 25.79
C SER A 42 34.25 -7.32 26.17
N LYS A 43 34.64 -8.21 25.24
CA LYS A 43 35.41 -9.43 25.56
C LYS A 43 36.68 -9.64 24.71
N ASN A 44 37.47 -8.58 24.52
CA ASN A 44 38.89 -8.73 24.16
C ASN A 44 39.74 -9.13 25.40
N GLY A 45 39.51 -10.34 25.89
CA GLY A 45 40.17 -10.93 27.06
C GLY A 45 40.64 -12.37 26.80
N LYS A 46 41.83 -12.52 26.21
CA LYS A 46 42.65 -13.74 26.11
C LYS A 46 41.92 -15.06 25.74
N ARG A 47 41.81 -15.34 24.44
CA ARG A 47 41.58 -16.71 23.93
C ARG A 47 42.83 -17.59 24.15
N ALA A 48 42.71 -18.67 24.90
CA ALA A 48 43.63 -19.81 24.78
C ALA A 48 43.22 -20.68 23.58
N ARG A 49 44.14 -20.92 22.64
CA ARG A 49 43.90 -21.79 21.46
C ARG A 49 43.66 -23.24 21.91
N ARG A 50 42.51 -23.84 21.57
CA ARG A 50 42.37 -25.30 21.48
C ARG A 50 42.15 -25.68 20.01
N ARG A 51 42.95 -26.65 19.57
CA ARG A 51 43.23 -27.03 18.16
C ARG A 51 42.01 -27.63 17.48
N GLU A 52 41.72 -27.21 16.25
CA GLU A 52 40.71 -27.82 15.39
C GLU A 52 41.09 -29.26 15.02
N ARG A 53 40.08 -30.13 14.88
CA ARG A 53 40.19 -31.38 14.09
C ARG A 53 39.33 -31.21 12.85
N ILE A 54 39.99 -31.19 11.70
CA ILE A 54 39.36 -31.20 10.39
C ILE A 54 38.94 -32.64 10.09
N ASN A 55 37.64 -32.88 9.91
CA ASN A 55 37.14 -34.14 9.35
C ASN A 55 36.82 -33.94 7.86
N MET A 56 37.58 -34.62 7.00
CA MET A 56 37.33 -34.71 5.56
C MET A 56 36.11 -35.61 5.29
N PRO A 57 35.17 -35.23 4.41
CA PRO A 57 34.12 -36.14 3.94
C PRO A 57 34.68 -37.11 2.89
N SER A 58 34.46 -38.40 3.10
CA SER A 58 34.86 -39.45 2.16
C SER A 58 33.93 -39.52 0.94
N GLN A 59 34.50 -39.53 -0.26
CA GLN A 59 33.77 -39.89 -1.47
C GLN A 59 33.58 -41.41 -1.55
N ASN A 60 32.39 -41.87 -1.91
CA ASN A 60 32.18 -43.19 -2.50
C ASN A 60 31.26 -43.09 -3.72
N ARG A 61 31.52 -43.94 -4.72
CA ARG A 61 30.96 -43.87 -6.08
C ARG A 61 29.86 -44.90 -6.32
N GLY A 62 28.93 -44.57 -7.24
CA GLY A 62 28.09 -45.53 -7.96
C GLY A 62 26.57 -45.38 -7.69
N GLY A 63 25.71 -45.25 -8.71
CA GLY A 63 25.98 -45.10 -10.14
C GLY A 63 24.72 -44.99 -11.02
N ALA A 64 24.95 -44.58 -12.28
CA ALA A 64 24.16 -44.80 -13.51
C ALA A 64 22.66 -44.37 -13.63
N ARG A 65 22.43 -43.45 -14.61
CA ARG A 65 21.28 -43.38 -15.57
C ARG A 65 19.85 -43.19 -14.99
N CYS A 66 19.03 -42.23 -15.43
CA CYS A 66 18.75 -41.77 -16.80
C CYS A 66 18.08 -40.37 -16.77
N SER A 67 18.17 -39.63 -17.88
CA SER A 67 17.40 -38.40 -18.09
C SER A 67 16.04 -38.71 -18.73
N THR A 68 14.96 -38.17 -18.15
CA THR A 68 13.69 -37.95 -18.86
C THR A 68 13.14 -36.58 -18.46
N SER A 69 13.15 -35.65 -19.42
CA SER A 69 12.44 -34.38 -19.33
C SER A 69 10.94 -34.62 -19.31
N ASN A 70 10.22 -34.05 -18.33
CA ASN A 70 8.79 -33.82 -18.46
C ASN A 70 8.47 -32.38 -18.03
N THR A 71 7.96 -31.62 -18.98
CA THR A 71 7.31 -30.33 -18.74
C THR A 71 5.99 -30.56 -18.01
N SER A 72 5.87 -30.06 -16.79
CA SER A 72 4.59 -29.95 -16.07
C SER A 72 4.39 -28.53 -15.58
N ILE A 73 3.26 -27.95 -16.00
CA ILE A 73 2.81 -26.59 -15.69
C ILE A 73 2.71 -26.40 -14.17
N THR A 74 3.47 -25.46 -13.60
CA THR A 74 3.36 -25.12 -12.18
C THR A 74 2.34 -24.01 -11.97
N SER A 75 1.13 -24.38 -11.57
CA SER A 75 0.18 -23.45 -10.94
C SER A 75 0.78 -22.95 -9.62
N SER A 76 1.06 -21.66 -9.51
CA SER A 76 1.67 -21.04 -8.33
C SER A 76 0.66 -20.83 -7.19
N ASN A 77 0.15 -21.93 -6.63
CA ASN A 77 -0.43 -21.90 -5.28
C ASN A 77 0.73 -21.93 -4.27
N GLY A 78 0.74 -20.95 -3.37
CA GLY A 78 1.84 -20.79 -2.41
C GLY A 78 1.86 -21.87 -1.34
N THR A 79 2.65 -22.93 -1.55
CA THR A 79 3.22 -23.71 -0.45
C THR A 79 4.26 -22.85 0.25
N ILE A 80 4.02 -22.54 1.53
CA ILE A 80 5.03 -21.97 2.42
C ILE A 80 6.07 -23.07 2.64
N ASP A 81 7.22 -22.92 1.98
CA ASP A 81 8.35 -23.81 2.17
C ASP A 81 9.03 -23.43 3.50
N ASP A 82 8.93 -24.30 4.51
CA ASP A 82 9.47 -24.10 5.85
C ASP A 82 11.00 -24.34 5.86
N GLY A 83 11.68 -23.54 5.05
CA GLY A 83 13.13 -23.57 4.84
C GLY A 83 13.82 -22.51 5.69
N SER A 84 14.60 -22.96 6.67
CA SER A 84 15.26 -22.13 7.69
C SER A 84 16.37 -21.21 7.17
N SER A 85 15.99 -20.18 6.41
CA SER A 85 16.76 -18.96 6.22
C SER A 85 15.94 -17.81 6.81
N SER A 86 16.44 -17.16 7.86
CA SER A 86 15.73 -16.08 8.56
C SER A 86 15.67 -14.82 7.70
N ARG A 87 14.76 -14.79 6.71
CA ARG A 87 14.42 -13.58 5.96
C ARG A 87 14.01 -12.51 6.97
N LYS A 88 14.77 -11.42 7.01
CA LYS A 88 14.46 -10.27 7.87
C LYS A 88 13.10 -9.72 7.45
N LEU A 89 12.19 -9.55 8.41
CA LEU A 89 10.88 -8.99 8.17
C LEU A 89 11.03 -7.58 7.57
N SER A 90 10.47 -7.35 6.39
CA SER A 90 10.47 -6.05 5.70
C SER A 90 9.24 -5.23 6.04
N TRP A 91 9.26 -3.93 5.69
CA TRP A 91 8.07 -3.09 5.76
C TRP A 91 6.93 -3.68 4.91
N HIS A 92 7.25 -4.19 3.71
CA HIS A 92 6.28 -4.75 2.78
C HIS A 92 5.61 -6.01 3.35
N ASP A 93 6.34 -6.86 4.07
CA ASP A 93 5.78 -8.04 4.75
C ASP A 93 4.77 -7.64 5.84
N VAL A 94 5.05 -6.57 6.60
CA VAL A 94 4.16 -6.02 7.64
C VAL A 94 2.85 -5.53 7.02
N TYR A 95 2.94 -4.66 6.01
CA TYR A 95 1.77 -4.11 5.34
C TYR A 95 0.97 -5.17 4.57
N SER A 96 1.64 -6.17 3.99
CA SER A 96 0.98 -7.28 3.29
C SER A 96 0.01 -8.08 4.16
N VAL A 97 0.23 -8.14 5.48
CA VAL A 97 -0.73 -8.79 6.40
C VAL A 97 -2.04 -8.01 6.47
N ALA A 98 -1.98 -6.69 6.65
CA ALA A 98 -3.18 -5.84 6.66
C ALA A 98 -3.88 -5.81 5.28
N VAL A 99 -3.12 -5.80 4.19
CA VAL A 99 -3.65 -5.92 2.81
C VAL A 99 -4.43 -7.23 2.65
N ARG A 100 -3.85 -8.37 3.07
CA ARG A 100 -4.51 -9.69 3.02
C ARG A 100 -5.81 -9.70 3.83
N TRP A 101 -5.80 -9.19 5.06
CA TRP A 101 -7.00 -9.09 5.90
C TRP A 101 -8.09 -8.24 5.25
N ARG A 102 -7.71 -7.09 4.66
CA ARG A 102 -8.63 -6.22 3.93
C ARG A 102 -9.23 -6.93 2.71
N GLN A 103 -8.42 -7.60 1.89
CA GLN A 103 -8.86 -8.39 0.73
C GLN A 103 -9.84 -9.50 1.11
N ILE A 104 -9.59 -10.24 2.20
CA ILE A 104 -10.49 -11.29 2.68
C ILE A 104 -11.80 -10.69 3.20
N SER A 105 -11.75 -9.52 3.85
CA SER A 105 -12.96 -8.88 4.37
C SER A 105 -13.86 -8.27 3.30
N GLU A 106 -13.29 -7.72 2.23
CA GLU A 106 -14.05 -7.07 1.17
C GLU A 106 -13.60 -7.64 -0.17
N PRO A 107 -13.96 -8.89 -0.52
CA PRO A 107 -13.52 -9.54 -1.76
C PRO A 107 -14.05 -8.83 -3.02
N CYS A 108 -15.09 -7.99 -2.87
CA CYS A 108 -15.63 -7.13 -3.92
C CYS A 108 -14.87 -5.80 -4.06
N ASP A 109 -14.02 -5.43 -3.10
CA ASP A 109 -13.20 -4.21 -3.13
C ASP A 109 -11.79 -4.58 -3.61
N LEU A 110 -11.43 -4.14 -4.82
CA LEU A 110 -10.13 -4.42 -5.42
C LEU A 110 -9.02 -3.67 -4.68
N VAL A 111 -8.53 -4.28 -3.60
CA VAL A 111 -7.43 -3.81 -2.76
C VAL A 111 -6.17 -4.55 -3.18
N VAL A 112 -5.41 -3.95 -4.08
CA VAL A 112 -4.17 -4.51 -4.64
C VAL A 112 -3.06 -3.46 -4.66
N TRP A 113 -1.83 -3.91 -4.50
CA TRP A 113 -0.63 -3.10 -4.63
C TRP A 113 -0.54 -2.49 -6.03
N VAL A 114 -0.42 -1.17 -6.14
CA VAL A 114 -0.54 -0.53 -7.46
C VAL A 114 0.67 -0.84 -8.36
N ASN A 115 1.87 -1.05 -7.80
CA ASN A 115 3.03 -1.60 -8.54
C ASN A 115 2.91 -3.06 -8.97
N LYS A 116 1.80 -3.75 -8.65
CA LYS A 116 1.48 -5.08 -9.17
C LYS A 116 0.40 -5.04 -10.25
N LEU A 117 -0.03 -3.85 -10.67
CA LEU A 117 -0.86 -3.65 -11.86
C LEU A 117 0.00 -3.63 -13.14
N SER A 118 -0.66 -3.64 -14.30
CA SER A 118 -0.06 -3.62 -15.64
C SER A 118 0.79 -2.38 -15.92
N GLU A 119 1.67 -2.46 -16.93
CA GLU A 119 2.60 -1.41 -17.38
C GLU A 119 1.95 -0.05 -17.77
N GLU A 120 0.62 0.01 -17.84
CA GLU A 120 -0.21 1.20 -18.09
C GLU A 120 -0.09 2.28 -16.99
N PHE A 121 0.70 2.00 -15.95
CA PHE A 121 0.75 2.66 -14.66
C PHE A 121 1.78 3.80 -14.50
N ASN A 122 2.72 3.98 -15.43
CA ASN A 122 4.06 4.52 -15.12
C ASN A 122 4.24 6.07 -14.93
N SER A 123 3.41 6.86 -14.19
CA SER A 123 3.18 8.24 -14.76
C SER A 123 2.54 9.55 -14.12
N GLY A 124 1.65 9.61 -13.10
CA GLY A 124 0.82 10.78 -12.64
C GLY A 124 -0.75 10.65 -12.61
N PHE A 125 -1.46 10.56 -11.46
CA PHE A 125 -2.95 10.45 -11.27
C PHE A 125 -3.46 11.67 -10.50
N GLY A 126 -4.47 12.35 -11.05
CA GLY A 126 -5.14 13.48 -10.41
C GLY A 126 -6.54 13.16 -9.91
N SER A 127 -7.26 14.19 -9.47
CA SER A 127 -8.68 14.19 -9.05
C SER A 127 -9.67 13.93 -10.20
N HIS A 128 -9.30 13.06 -11.12
CA HIS A 128 -10.19 12.53 -12.13
C HIS A 128 -11.22 11.62 -11.45
N THR A 129 -12.41 11.55 -12.06
CA THR A 129 -13.36 10.47 -11.79
C THR A 129 -13.12 9.41 -12.88
N PRO A 130 -12.16 8.48 -12.71
CA PRO A 130 -11.83 7.52 -13.76
C PRO A 130 -13.05 6.68 -14.06
N MET A 131 -13.45 6.66 -15.33
CA MET A 131 -14.46 5.73 -15.85
C MET A 131 -13.78 4.41 -16.21
N ILE A 132 -12.56 4.51 -16.72
CA ILE A 132 -11.60 3.44 -17.00
C ILE A 132 -10.27 3.83 -16.34
N LEU A 133 -9.57 2.86 -15.76
CA LEU A 133 -8.23 3.01 -15.20
C LEU A 133 -7.37 1.81 -15.65
N GLY A 134 -6.45 2.03 -16.58
CA GLY A 134 -5.82 0.92 -17.32
C GLY A 134 -6.89 0.06 -18.01
N GLN A 135 -6.92 -1.23 -17.70
CA GLN A 135 -7.98 -2.16 -18.16
C GLN A 135 -9.21 -2.22 -17.24
N ALA A 136 -9.16 -1.61 -16.06
CA ALA A 136 -10.22 -1.70 -15.05
C ALA A 136 -11.39 -0.74 -15.33
N LYS A 137 -12.62 -1.24 -15.15
CA LYS A 137 -13.88 -0.48 -15.29
C LYS A 137 -14.36 -0.04 -13.90
N VAL A 138 -14.48 1.26 -13.66
CA VAL A 138 -14.84 1.76 -12.33
C VAL A 138 -16.36 1.70 -12.14
N VAL A 139 -16.82 0.75 -11.31
CA VAL A 139 -18.24 0.36 -11.18
C VAL A 139 -19.23 1.52 -11.07
N GLY A 140 -18.92 2.56 -10.28
CA GLY A 140 -19.80 3.71 -10.09
C GLY A 140 -19.92 4.69 -11.27
N TYR A 141 -18.98 4.63 -12.23
CA TYR A 141 -18.86 5.62 -13.30
C TYR A 141 -18.80 5.03 -14.71
N PHE A 142 -18.36 3.77 -14.87
CA PHE A 142 -18.33 3.07 -16.15
C PHE A 142 -19.71 2.95 -16.84
N PRO A 143 -20.88 2.88 -16.16
CA PRO A 143 -22.18 2.91 -16.84
C PRO A 143 -22.42 4.16 -17.71
N TYR A 144 -21.70 5.26 -17.46
CA TYR A 144 -21.78 6.48 -18.27
C TYR A 144 -20.72 6.53 -19.40
N TYR A 145 -19.87 5.50 -19.53
CA TYR A 145 -18.69 5.50 -20.40
C TYR A 145 -19.02 5.82 -21.86
N GLU A 146 -19.94 5.06 -22.46
CA GLU A 146 -20.34 5.22 -23.86
C GLU A 146 -20.91 6.63 -24.12
N ARG A 147 -21.71 7.14 -23.17
CA ARG A 147 -22.26 8.50 -23.23
C ARG A 147 -21.15 9.57 -23.16
N THR A 148 -20.16 9.41 -22.31
CA THR A 148 -19.01 10.34 -22.24
C THR A 148 -18.16 10.27 -23.50
N LEU A 149 -17.97 9.08 -24.09
CA LEU A 149 -17.22 8.90 -25.34
C LEU A 149 -17.90 9.62 -26.51
N GLU A 150 -19.21 9.47 -26.67
CA GLU A 150 -19.97 10.16 -27.73
C GLU A 150 -20.05 11.68 -27.50
N ILE A 151 -20.15 12.15 -26.24
CA ILE A 151 -20.03 13.57 -25.91
C ILE A 151 -18.64 14.10 -26.29
N ALA A 152 -17.56 13.36 -25.98
CA ALA A 152 -16.20 13.74 -26.35
C ALA A 152 -16.04 13.87 -27.88
N LYS A 153 -16.49 12.87 -28.65
CA LYS A 153 -16.50 12.89 -30.12
C LYS A 153 -17.30 14.06 -30.69
N THR A 154 -18.46 14.36 -30.10
CA THR A 154 -19.29 15.51 -30.48
C THR A 154 -18.57 16.83 -30.25
N VAL A 155 -17.97 17.04 -29.07
CA VAL A 155 -17.20 18.27 -28.76
C VAL A 155 -15.96 18.40 -29.66
N MET A 156 -15.26 17.30 -29.94
CA MET A 156 -14.12 17.26 -30.88
C MET A 156 -14.54 17.72 -32.28
N LYS A 157 -15.70 17.24 -32.78
CA LYS A 157 -16.27 17.64 -34.07
C LYS A 157 -16.68 19.12 -34.08
N GLU A 158 -17.39 19.57 -33.06
CA GLU A 158 -17.89 20.95 -32.99
C GLU A 158 -16.80 22.01 -32.76
N ARG A 159 -15.75 21.69 -32.00
CA ARG A 159 -14.62 22.62 -31.79
C ARG A 159 -13.58 22.51 -32.91
N SER A 160 -13.43 21.35 -33.55
CA SER A 160 -12.32 21.03 -34.47
C SER A 160 -10.92 21.23 -33.86
N TYR A 161 -10.82 21.29 -32.53
CA TYR A 161 -9.59 21.29 -31.76
C TYR A 161 -9.81 20.71 -30.35
N ILE A 162 -8.72 20.29 -29.73
CA ILE A 162 -8.59 19.87 -28.32
C ILE A 162 -7.32 20.47 -27.72
N ARG A 163 -7.06 20.25 -26.43
CA ARG A 163 -5.82 20.68 -25.78
C ARG A 163 -4.96 19.48 -25.42
N GLY A 164 -3.68 19.52 -25.78
CA GLY A 164 -2.70 18.50 -25.41
C GLY A 164 -2.21 18.65 -23.97
N LYS A 165 -1.22 17.84 -23.61
CA LYS A 165 -0.68 17.73 -22.25
C LYS A 165 -0.15 19.06 -21.70
N THR A 166 0.42 19.88 -22.56
CA THR A 166 1.04 21.18 -22.23
C THR A 166 0.10 22.37 -22.49
N ASP A 167 -1.20 22.10 -22.63
CA ASP A 167 -2.26 23.05 -23.01
C ASP A 167 -2.13 23.65 -24.43
N ASN A 168 -1.25 23.08 -25.25
CA ASN A 168 -1.13 23.33 -26.68
C ASN A 168 -2.44 22.98 -27.42
N ILE A 169 -2.82 23.80 -28.41
CA ILE A 169 -4.00 23.53 -29.24
C ILE A 169 -3.63 22.48 -30.29
N ILE A 170 -4.33 21.34 -30.29
CA ILE A 170 -4.25 20.31 -31.32
C ILE A 170 -5.44 20.50 -32.25
N HIS A 171 -5.18 20.89 -33.51
CA HIS A 171 -6.22 20.99 -34.53
C HIS A 171 -6.60 19.61 -35.07
N LEU A 172 -7.91 19.36 -35.21
CA LEU A 172 -8.47 18.08 -35.67
C LEU A 172 -8.98 18.13 -37.12
N SER A 173 -9.12 19.32 -37.69
CA SER A 173 -9.57 19.56 -39.06
C SER A 173 -8.55 19.18 -40.15
N GLN A 174 -7.35 18.74 -39.76
CA GLN A 174 -6.30 18.29 -40.66
C GLN A 174 -6.27 16.76 -40.74
N ASP A 175 -5.78 16.24 -41.87
CA ASP A 175 -5.41 14.83 -42.07
C ASP A 175 -6.53 13.79 -41.82
N GLY A 176 -7.80 14.14 -42.03
CA GLY A 176 -8.93 13.22 -41.85
C GLY A 176 -9.23 12.82 -40.40
N LYS A 177 -8.49 13.33 -39.41
CA LYS A 177 -8.60 12.94 -38.00
C LYS A 177 -10.02 13.03 -37.44
N LEU A 178 -10.80 14.03 -37.85
CA LEU A 178 -12.21 14.15 -37.46
C LEU A 178 -13.07 12.96 -37.90
N GLU A 179 -12.82 12.41 -39.09
CA GLU A 179 -13.56 11.26 -39.61
C GLU A 179 -13.18 10.01 -38.82
N GLU A 180 -11.90 9.79 -38.54
CA GLU A 180 -11.42 8.69 -37.70
C GLU A 180 -11.94 8.79 -36.25
N ILE A 181 -11.97 10.00 -35.66
CA ILE A 181 -12.57 10.26 -34.35
C ILE A 181 -14.06 9.88 -34.32
N MET A 182 -14.82 10.14 -35.37
CA MET A 182 -16.23 9.74 -35.42
C MET A 182 -16.41 8.22 -35.51
N HIS A 183 -15.47 7.49 -36.13
CA HIS A 183 -15.46 6.03 -36.19
C HIS A 183 -14.87 5.36 -34.94
N ALA A 184 -14.21 6.11 -34.04
CA ALA A 184 -13.66 5.60 -32.79
C ALA A 184 -14.75 4.96 -31.90
N LYS A 185 -14.47 3.76 -31.38
CA LYS A 185 -15.36 2.99 -30.49
C LYS A 185 -14.85 2.90 -29.06
N SER A 186 -13.65 3.41 -28.80
CA SER A 186 -12.97 3.32 -27.50
C SER A 186 -12.06 4.52 -27.23
N CYS A 187 -11.60 4.65 -25.98
CA CYS A 187 -10.57 5.61 -25.61
C CYS A 187 -9.22 5.33 -26.30
N SER A 188 -8.93 4.04 -26.59
CA SER A 188 -7.71 3.65 -27.31
C SER A 188 -7.74 4.15 -28.76
N ASP A 189 -8.90 4.07 -29.42
CA ASP A 189 -9.10 4.62 -30.75
C ASP A 189 -8.92 6.14 -30.76
N LEU A 190 -9.52 6.87 -29.81
CA LEU A 190 -9.33 8.33 -29.70
C LEU A 190 -7.86 8.71 -29.44
N TYR A 191 -7.18 8.02 -28.52
CA TYR A 191 -5.75 8.27 -28.27
C TYR A 191 -4.90 7.99 -29.51
N ARG A 192 -5.21 6.93 -30.28
CA ARG A 192 -4.50 6.59 -31.52
C ARG A 192 -4.61 7.68 -32.59
N VAL A 193 -5.77 8.31 -32.74
CA VAL A 193 -5.98 9.38 -33.73
C VAL A 193 -5.36 10.72 -33.29
N VAL A 194 -5.39 11.01 -31.98
CA VAL A 194 -4.81 12.25 -31.44
C VAL A 194 -3.28 12.19 -31.34
N GLY A 195 -2.73 11.07 -30.83
CA GLY A 195 -1.30 10.79 -30.71
C GLY A 195 -0.63 11.17 -29.38
N GLU A 196 -1.28 11.97 -28.53
CA GLU A 196 -0.74 12.42 -27.23
C GLU A 196 -1.81 12.48 -26.13
N ASP A 197 -1.38 12.71 -24.87
CA ASP A 197 -2.31 12.96 -23.75
C ASP A 197 -3.09 14.24 -24.02
N PHE A 198 -4.42 14.22 -23.87
CA PHE A 198 -5.26 15.37 -24.20
C PHE A 198 -6.44 15.56 -23.25
N TRP A 199 -7.02 16.76 -23.29
CA TRP A 199 -8.26 17.09 -22.60
C TRP A 199 -9.17 18.00 -23.43
N LEU A 200 -10.46 17.96 -23.10
CA LEU A 200 -11.50 18.81 -23.66
C LEU A 200 -12.53 19.17 -22.58
N ALA A 201 -13.12 20.37 -22.66
CA ALA A 201 -14.23 20.75 -21.78
C ALA A 201 -15.58 20.50 -22.46
N THR A 202 -16.51 19.89 -21.73
CA THR A 202 -17.93 19.84 -22.12
C THR A 202 -18.51 21.25 -22.22
N ARG A 203 -19.68 21.39 -22.83
CA ARG A 203 -20.40 22.67 -22.96
C ARG A 203 -21.58 22.71 -21.99
N CYS A 204 -21.81 23.87 -21.39
CA CYS A 204 -22.99 24.15 -20.56
C CYS A 204 -23.67 25.43 -21.09
N ASN A 205 -25.00 25.41 -21.27
CA ASN A 205 -25.74 26.59 -21.71
C ASN A 205 -26.07 27.48 -20.51
N GLY A 206 -25.62 28.74 -20.52
CA GLY A 206 -25.96 29.70 -19.48
C GLY A 206 -27.36 30.27 -19.67
N THR A 207 -28.18 30.30 -18.62
CA THR A 207 -29.49 30.98 -18.60
C THR A 207 -29.41 32.45 -18.19
N ALA A 208 -28.30 32.87 -17.58
CA ALA A 208 -28.08 34.26 -17.16
C ALA A 208 -27.69 35.22 -18.31
N PHE A 209 -27.20 34.68 -19.43
CA PHE A 209 -26.80 35.44 -20.61
C PHE A 209 -27.18 34.64 -21.85
N GLU A 210 -28.23 35.08 -22.55
CA GLU A 210 -28.78 34.37 -23.70
C GLU A 210 -27.72 34.18 -24.81
N GLY A 211 -27.62 32.95 -25.33
CA GLY A 211 -26.60 32.55 -26.31
C GLY A 211 -25.18 32.29 -25.74
N LYS A 212 -24.90 32.56 -24.45
CA LYS A 212 -23.57 32.31 -23.88
C LYS A 212 -23.38 30.83 -23.50
N GLN A 213 -22.52 30.14 -24.24
CA GLN A 213 -21.98 28.85 -23.81
C GLN A 213 -20.86 29.03 -22.78
N LEU A 214 -20.89 28.20 -21.75
CA LEU A 214 -19.90 28.09 -20.68
C LEU A 214 -19.10 26.80 -20.86
N GLU A 215 -17.84 26.80 -20.43
CA GLU A 215 -17.05 25.57 -20.33
C GLU A 215 -17.48 24.79 -19.09
N GLY A 216 -17.82 23.51 -19.30
CA GLY A 216 -18.15 22.56 -18.24
C GLY A 216 -16.96 21.71 -17.84
N THR A 217 -17.26 20.53 -17.27
CA THR A 217 -16.27 19.56 -16.79
C THR A 217 -15.26 19.15 -17.86
N ARG A 218 -13.99 19.03 -17.48
CA ARG A 218 -12.93 18.50 -18.33
C ARG A 218 -13.05 16.98 -18.45
N ILE A 219 -13.19 16.48 -19.67
CA ILE A 219 -12.93 15.08 -20.03
C ILE A 219 -11.45 15.00 -20.39
N THR A 220 -10.70 14.17 -19.67
CA THR A 220 -9.25 14.02 -19.84
C THR A 220 -8.97 12.59 -20.28
N LEU A 221 -8.11 12.43 -21.30
CA LEU A 221 -7.63 11.15 -21.78
C LEU A 221 -6.10 11.18 -21.66
N VAL A 222 -5.62 10.80 -20.46
CA VAL A 222 -4.21 10.64 -20.17
C VAL A 222 -3.83 9.17 -20.32
N LYS A 223 -2.66 8.90 -20.89
CA LYS A 223 -2.02 7.58 -20.89
C LYS A 223 -1.36 7.24 -19.54
N ILE A 224 -1.49 8.10 -18.52
CA ILE A 224 -0.43 8.32 -17.51
C ILE A 224 -1.04 8.44 -16.03
N THR A 225 -0.52 7.75 -14.97
CA THR A 225 -1.06 7.47 -13.57
C THR A 225 -0.03 7.40 -12.36
N PRO A 226 -0.33 7.72 -11.07
CA PRO A 226 0.49 8.56 -10.13
C PRO A 226 1.92 8.15 -9.79
N CYS A 227 2.27 6.91 -10.05
CA CYS A 227 3.10 6.16 -9.15
C CYS A 227 4.00 5.37 -10.10
N THR A 228 4.89 6.14 -10.72
CA THR A 228 5.83 5.71 -11.77
C THR A 228 6.78 4.64 -11.19
N PRO A 229 7.42 3.78 -12.00
CA PRO A 229 8.43 2.85 -11.49
C PRO A 229 9.52 3.55 -10.66
N ALA A 230 9.99 4.72 -11.11
CA ALA A 230 10.94 5.55 -10.36
C ALA A 230 10.37 6.02 -9.00
N GLY A 231 9.11 6.49 -8.96
CA GLY A 231 8.45 6.87 -7.72
C GLY A 231 8.15 5.68 -6.79
N TRP A 232 8.19 4.44 -7.28
CA TRP A 232 8.16 3.24 -6.44
C TRP A 232 9.52 2.84 -5.88
N GLU A 233 10.60 3.11 -6.61
CA GLU A 233 11.97 2.95 -6.12
C GLU A 233 12.21 3.94 -4.96
N ASP A 234 11.89 5.23 -5.16
CA ASP A 234 11.95 6.25 -4.10
C ASP A 234 11.10 5.87 -2.87
N PHE A 235 9.89 5.34 -3.08
CA PHE A 235 8.99 4.89 -2.01
C PHE A 235 9.53 3.68 -1.23
N ASP A 236 10.06 2.67 -1.92
CA ASP A 236 10.60 1.47 -1.27
C ASP A 236 11.84 1.79 -0.45
N GLU A 237 12.69 2.72 -0.92
CA GLU A 237 13.84 3.22 -0.19
C GLU A 237 13.43 3.98 1.08
N GLU A 238 12.50 4.95 1.00
CA GLU A 238 12.01 5.70 2.17
C GLU A 238 11.30 4.80 3.19
N MET A 239 10.44 3.88 2.74
CA MET A 239 9.78 2.92 3.63
C MET A 239 10.77 1.95 4.28
N SER A 240 11.79 1.51 3.54
CA SER A 240 12.87 0.69 4.09
C SER A 240 13.72 1.46 5.10
N MET A 241 14.03 2.73 4.86
CA MET A 241 14.75 3.59 5.80
C MET A 241 13.94 3.83 7.08
N ALA A 242 12.64 4.13 6.94
CA ALA A 242 11.74 4.36 8.07
C ALA A 242 11.56 3.09 8.92
N TRP A 243 11.40 1.92 8.29
CA TRP A 243 11.33 0.63 8.97
C TRP A 243 12.62 0.27 9.73
N ASN A 244 13.79 0.48 9.10
CA ASN A 244 15.08 0.28 9.75
C ASN A 244 15.27 1.25 10.93
N THR A 245 14.84 2.49 10.79
CA THR A 245 14.86 3.51 11.86
C THR A 245 14.01 3.07 13.05
N LEU A 246 12.77 2.61 12.80
CA LEU A 246 11.89 2.07 13.84
C LEU A 246 12.50 0.83 14.53
N CYS A 247 13.03 -0.11 13.75
CA CYS A 247 13.68 -1.31 14.29
C CYS A 247 14.87 -0.94 15.19
N ASN A 248 15.71 0.01 14.79
CA ASN A 248 16.83 0.50 15.59
C ASN A 248 16.36 1.22 16.87
N ALA A 249 15.32 2.06 16.76
CA ALA A 249 14.77 2.81 17.89
C ALA A 249 14.17 1.90 18.98
N TYR A 250 13.54 0.78 18.61
CA TYR A 250 12.91 -0.15 19.56
C TYR A 250 13.80 -1.33 19.98
N CYS A 251 14.57 -1.95 19.07
CA CYS A 251 15.28 -3.20 19.34
C CYS A 251 16.59 -3.03 20.13
N GLY A 252 17.02 -1.79 20.38
CA GLY A 252 18.16 -1.48 21.25
C GLY A 252 17.79 -1.52 22.74
N GLU A 253 18.10 -0.43 23.45
CA GLU A 253 17.89 -0.28 24.89
C GLU A 253 16.40 -0.17 25.27
N ASN A 254 15.56 0.35 24.37
CA ASN A 254 14.13 0.55 24.57
C ASN A 254 13.28 -0.72 24.48
N TYR A 255 13.87 -1.88 24.15
CA TYR A 255 13.13 -3.10 23.86
C TYR A 255 12.35 -3.60 25.08
N GLY A 256 11.03 -3.69 24.93
CA GLY A 256 10.15 -4.09 26.02
C GLY A 256 9.92 -3.01 27.09
N SER A 257 10.39 -1.77 26.87
CA SER A 257 10.12 -0.66 27.78
C SER A 257 8.63 -0.37 27.92
N THR A 258 8.28 0.24 29.04
CA THR A 258 6.94 0.75 29.38
C THR A 258 6.97 2.25 29.71
N ASP A 259 8.13 2.91 29.60
CA ASP A 259 8.27 4.35 29.80
C ASP A 259 8.03 5.08 28.48
N PHE A 260 6.96 5.89 28.43
CA PHE A 260 6.62 6.68 27.25
C PHE A 260 7.71 7.69 26.84
N ASN A 261 8.56 8.15 27.76
CA ASN A 261 9.68 9.05 27.44
C ASN A 261 10.74 8.30 26.61
N MET A 262 11.11 7.08 27.03
CA MET A 262 12.01 6.20 26.27
C MET A 262 11.42 5.77 24.92
N LEU A 263 10.08 5.66 24.84
CA LEU A 263 9.34 5.28 23.63
C LEU A 263 8.95 6.46 22.73
N GLU A 264 9.36 7.70 23.00
CA GLU A 264 9.04 8.86 22.15
C GLU A 264 9.57 8.68 20.72
N ASN A 265 10.88 8.44 20.56
CA ASN A 265 11.51 8.16 19.26
C ASN A 265 10.90 6.95 18.52
N VAL A 266 10.35 5.99 19.27
CA VAL A 266 9.68 4.81 18.68
C VAL A 266 8.33 5.20 18.08
N ARG A 267 7.54 6.00 18.81
CA ARG A 267 6.25 6.52 18.32
C ARG A 267 6.44 7.46 17.12
N ASP A 268 7.43 8.35 17.19
CA ASP A 268 7.78 9.27 16.10
C ASP A 268 8.23 8.49 14.83
N ALA A 269 8.98 7.39 14.99
CA ALA A 269 9.38 6.53 13.88
C ALA A 269 8.19 5.74 13.27
N ILE A 270 7.23 5.29 14.09
CA ILE A 270 5.98 4.68 13.61
C ILE A 270 5.18 5.70 12.78
N LEU A 271 5.04 6.93 13.29
CA LEU A 271 4.35 8.00 12.57
C LEU A 271 5.06 8.37 11.27
N ARG A 272 6.40 8.34 11.20
CA ARG A 272 7.13 8.53 9.94
C ARG A 272 6.83 7.45 8.88
N MET A 273 6.69 6.18 9.28
CA MET A 273 6.24 5.14 8.35
C MET A 273 4.82 5.39 7.85
N THR A 274 3.92 5.79 8.75
CA THR A 274 2.53 6.15 8.43
C THR A 274 2.47 7.34 7.45
N TYR A 275 3.32 8.34 7.63
CA TYR A 275 3.43 9.52 6.75
C TYR A 275 3.72 9.14 5.29
N TYR A 276 4.78 8.35 5.05
CA TYR A 276 5.15 7.94 3.69
C TYR A 276 4.09 7.02 3.09
N TRP A 277 3.57 6.06 3.86
CA TRP A 277 2.47 5.20 3.40
C TRP A 277 1.25 6.02 2.93
N TYR A 278 0.88 7.08 3.64
CA TYR A 278 -0.24 7.92 3.25
C TYR A 278 0.05 8.87 2.09
N ASN A 279 1.28 9.36 1.93
CA ASN A 279 1.63 10.22 0.79
C ASN A 279 1.68 9.45 -0.53
N TYR A 280 2.18 8.20 -0.52
CA TYR A 280 2.32 7.40 -1.74
C TYR A 280 1.08 6.58 -2.12
N MET A 281 0.09 6.44 -1.22
CA MET A 281 -1.18 5.72 -1.47
C MET A 281 -1.00 4.38 -2.23
N PRO A 282 -0.15 3.46 -1.73
CA PRO A 282 0.40 2.33 -2.52
C PRO A 282 -0.59 1.20 -2.84
N LEU A 283 -1.86 1.33 -2.46
CA LEU A 283 -2.94 0.41 -2.81
C LEU A 283 -3.99 1.10 -3.69
N SER A 284 -4.55 0.36 -4.63
CA SER A 284 -5.63 0.81 -5.51
C SER A 284 -6.84 1.35 -4.74
N ARG A 285 -7.09 0.76 -3.55
CA ARG A 285 -8.10 1.13 -2.57
C ARG A 285 -7.65 0.73 -1.18
N GLY A 286 -8.18 1.40 -0.14
CA GLY A 286 -7.99 1.00 1.25
C GLY A 286 -6.67 1.43 1.91
N SER A 287 -5.80 2.16 1.22
CA SER A 287 -4.53 2.69 1.77
C SER A 287 -4.70 3.38 3.13
N ALA A 288 -5.71 4.25 3.28
CA ALA A 288 -6.03 4.93 4.54
C ALA A 288 -6.29 3.94 5.70
N ALA A 289 -7.17 2.94 5.48
CA ALA A 289 -7.51 1.95 6.50
C ALA A 289 -6.31 1.04 6.84
N VAL A 290 -5.57 0.58 5.84
CA VAL A 290 -4.37 -0.27 6.02
C VAL A 290 -3.28 0.48 6.78
N GLY A 291 -3.02 1.75 6.46
CA GLY A 291 -2.04 2.58 7.17
C GLY A 291 -2.39 2.76 8.64
N PHE A 292 -3.67 3.02 8.94
CA PHE A 292 -4.14 3.16 10.31
C PHE A 292 -4.02 1.85 11.10
N ILE A 293 -4.41 0.71 10.50
CA ILE A 293 -4.27 -0.62 11.12
C ILE A 293 -2.80 -0.91 11.44
N VAL A 294 -1.88 -0.67 10.50
CA VAL A 294 -0.45 -0.93 10.72
C VAL A 294 0.13 0.01 11.78
N MET A 295 -0.24 1.30 11.78
CA MET A 295 0.16 2.26 12.81
C MET A 295 -0.23 1.76 14.22
N LEU A 296 -1.50 1.34 14.39
CA LEU A 296 -1.98 0.79 15.66
C LEU A 296 -1.28 -0.53 16.03
N ALA A 297 -1.00 -1.38 15.06
CA ALA A 297 -0.34 -2.67 15.27
C ALA A 297 1.13 -2.51 15.71
N LEU A 298 1.85 -1.54 15.14
CA LEU A 298 3.24 -1.23 15.51
C LEU A 298 3.31 -0.62 16.91
N LEU A 299 2.36 0.23 17.28
CA LEU A 299 2.21 0.73 18.65
C LEU A 299 1.94 -0.44 19.62
N LEU A 300 1.00 -1.32 19.29
CA LEU A 300 0.64 -2.49 20.11
C LEU A 300 1.83 -3.45 20.29
N ALA A 301 2.58 -3.73 19.20
CA ALA A 301 3.81 -4.52 19.23
C ALA A 301 4.85 -3.96 20.20
N ALA A 302 4.89 -2.63 20.34
CA ALA A 302 5.75 -1.88 21.25
C ALA A 302 5.16 -1.70 22.67
N ASN A 303 4.09 -2.45 23.01
CA ASN A 303 3.34 -2.41 24.28
C ASN A 303 2.46 -1.16 24.48
N MET A 304 2.11 -0.43 23.41
CA MET A 304 1.31 0.79 23.47
C MET A 304 -0.04 0.59 22.77
N GLU A 305 -1.12 0.47 23.54
CA GLU A 305 -2.48 0.35 23.02
C GLU A 305 -3.15 1.72 22.93
N PHE A 306 -3.67 2.04 21.76
CA PHE A 306 -4.50 3.22 21.56
C PHE A 306 -5.92 2.94 22.04
N THR A 307 -6.40 3.70 23.04
CA THR A 307 -7.74 3.56 23.62
C THR A 307 -8.63 4.78 23.42
N GLY A 308 -8.19 5.74 22.60
CA GLY A 308 -8.93 6.96 22.27
C GLY A 308 -9.75 6.83 21.00
N SER A 309 -10.13 7.98 20.46
CA SER A 309 -10.76 8.12 19.14
C SER A 309 -10.04 9.20 18.33
N ILE A 310 -10.09 9.09 17.00
CA ILE A 310 -9.64 10.17 16.11
C ILE A 310 -10.52 11.41 16.37
N PRO A 311 -9.94 12.62 16.54
CA PRO A 311 -10.71 13.84 16.75
C PRO A 311 -11.77 14.08 15.67
N GLN A 312 -12.91 14.67 16.05
CA GLN A 312 -13.98 14.96 15.09
C GLN A 312 -13.50 15.94 14.02
N GLY A 313 -13.65 15.56 12.75
CA GLY A 313 -13.22 16.35 11.60
C GLY A 313 -11.79 16.07 11.11
N LEU A 314 -10.98 15.34 11.87
CA LEU A 314 -9.62 14.95 11.47
C LEU A 314 -9.62 13.63 10.68
N GLN A 315 -8.82 13.57 9.62
CA GLN A 315 -8.54 12.36 8.85
C GLN A 315 -7.02 12.19 8.73
N VAL A 316 -6.48 11.09 9.26
CA VAL A 316 -5.02 10.94 9.50
C VAL A 316 -4.22 10.83 8.20
N ASP A 317 -4.84 10.31 7.14
CA ASP A 317 -4.29 10.28 5.78
C ASP A 317 -4.22 11.69 5.18
N TRP A 318 -5.26 12.51 5.35
CA TRP A 318 -5.24 13.92 4.93
C TRP A 318 -4.21 14.74 5.70
N GLU A 319 -4.04 14.51 7.01
CA GLU A 319 -2.96 15.13 7.79
C GLU A 319 -1.57 14.82 7.19
N ALA A 320 -1.34 13.62 6.65
CA ALA A 320 -0.08 13.29 6.00
C ALA A 320 0.04 13.92 4.60
N ILE A 321 -1.02 13.89 3.79
CA ILE A 321 -1.04 14.42 2.42
C ILE A 321 -0.92 15.96 2.39
N LEU A 322 -1.42 16.65 3.42
CA LEU A 322 -1.40 18.11 3.49
C LEU A 322 -0.12 18.68 4.14
N ASN A 323 0.72 17.85 4.74
CA ASN A 323 2.00 18.25 5.35
C ASN A 323 3.18 17.91 4.44
N LEU A 324 3.99 18.92 4.09
CA LEU A 324 5.12 18.78 3.17
C LEU A 324 6.27 17.94 3.76
N ASP A 325 6.36 17.83 5.08
CA ASP A 325 7.42 17.12 5.78
C ASP A 325 6.86 16.20 6.89
N PRO A 326 7.58 15.12 7.24
CA PRO A 326 7.11 14.15 8.23
C PRO A 326 7.10 14.69 9.67
N ILE A 327 7.81 15.77 10.00
CA ILE A 327 7.86 16.32 11.36
C ILE A 327 6.56 17.08 11.63
N SER A 328 6.11 17.93 10.70
CA SER A 328 4.82 18.62 10.81
C SER A 328 3.64 17.66 10.95
N PHE A 329 3.67 16.52 10.23
CA PHE A 329 2.69 15.44 10.40
C PHE A 329 2.77 14.77 11.79
N VAL A 330 3.99 14.43 12.24
CA VAL A 330 4.21 13.84 13.57
C VAL A 330 3.65 14.75 14.66
N ASP A 331 3.98 16.04 14.64
CA ASP A 331 3.53 17.01 15.63
C ASP A 331 2.01 17.18 15.64
N SER A 332 1.36 17.23 14.46
CA SER A 332 -0.12 17.25 14.38
C SER A 332 -0.74 16.01 15.05
N VAL A 333 -0.33 14.81 14.64
CA VAL A 333 -0.92 13.55 15.13
C VAL A 333 -0.60 13.28 16.60
N LYS A 334 0.59 13.66 17.07
CA LYS A 334 1.07 13.52 18.45
C LYS A 334 0.13 14.15 19.47
N THR A 335 -0.48 15.30 19.15
CA THR A 335 -1.39 16.05 20.05
C THR A 335 -2.54 15.22 20.61
N TRP A 336 -3.14 14.35 19.80
CA TRP A 336 -4.31 13.53 20.18
C TRP A 336 -3.96 12.04 20.33
N LEU A 337 -2.98 11.54 19.58
CA LEU A 337 -2.59 10.13 19.64
C LEU A 337 -1.90 9.80 20.96
N TYR A 338 -0.91 10.59 21.39
CA TYR A 338 -0.04 10.22 22.51
C TYR A 338 -0.75 10.23 23.88
N PRO A 339 -1.64 11.20 24.19
CA PRO A 339 -2.46 11.15 25.42
C PRO A 339 -3.43 9.96 25.48
N SER A 340 -3.72 9.34 24.32
CA SER A 340 -4.67 8.23 24.18
C SER A 340 -4.02 6.84 24.28
N LEU A 341 -2.69 6.77 24.42
CA LEU A 341 -1.94 5.53 24.55
C LEU A 341 -1.91 5.03 26.00
N LYS A 342 -2.10 3.72 26.18
CA LYS A 342 -1.92 3.01 27.45
C LYS A 342 -0.87 1.92 27.28
N VAL A 343 -0.07 1.70 28.32
CA VAL A 343 0.83 0.55 28.37
C VAL A 343 0.01 -0.71 28.53
N THR A 344 0.22 -1.69 27.66
CA THR A 344 -0.41 -3.01 27.77
C THR A 344 0.49 -4.13 27.29
N THR A 345 0.31 -5.31 27.85
CA THR A 345 0.96 -6.55 27.37
C THR A 345 -0.01 -7.72 27.20
N SER A 346 -1.30 -7.54 27.50
CA SER A 346 -2.34 -8.60 27.48
C SER A 346 -2.52 -9.23 26.09
N TRP A 347 -2.28 -8.49 25.02
CA TRP A 347 -2.34 -9.00 23.65
C TRP A 347 -1.34 -10.15 23.38
N LYS A 348 -0.32 -10.32 24.23
CA LYS A 348 0.66 -11.42 24.14
C LYS A 348 0.10 -12.75 24.63
N ASP A 349 -0.97 -12.71 25.43
CA ASP A 349 -1.67 -13.89 25.94
C ASP A 349 -2.70 -14.42 24.93
N TYR A 350 -2.99 -13.66 23.86
CA TYR A 350 -3.86 -14.10 22.78
C TYR A 350 -3.20 -15.22 21.96
N PRO A 351 -3.98 -16.23 21.49
CA PRO A 351 -3.51 -17.22 20.53
C PRO A 351 -2.88 -16.57 19.29
N ASP A 352 -1.92 -17.25 18.67
CA ASP A 352 -1.32 -16.78 17.43
C ASP A 352 -2.39 -16.73 16.33
N VAL A 353 -2.66 -15.53 15.81
CA VAL A 353 -3.80 -15.29 14.91
C VAL A 353 -3.61 -16.03 13.58
N ALA A 354 -2.36 -16.15 13.10
CA ALA A 354 -2.06 -16.85 11.86
C ALA A 354 -2.26 -18.37 11.99
N SER A 355 -1.94 -18.97 13.14
CA SER A 355 -2.24 -20.40 13.41
C SER A 355 -3.70 -20.64 13.80
N THR A 356 -4.40 -19.63 14.33
CA THR A 356 -5.82 -19.76 14.70
C THR A 356 -6.73 -19.71 13.46
N PHE A 357 -6.33 -18.96 12.43
CA PHE A 357 -7.09 -18.81 11.19
C PHE A 357 -6.27 -19.24 9.96
N GLU A 358 -5.87 -20.51 9.92
CA GLU A 358 -5.03 -21.09 8.87
C GLU A 358 -5.63 -20.97 7.45
N THR A 359 -6.97 -20.86 7.34
CA THR A 359 -7.68 -20.83 6.05
C THR A 359 -8.55 -19.57 5.90
N THR A 360 -8.72 -19.10 4.66
CA THR A 360 -9.67 -18.02 4.34
C THR A 360 -11.08 -18.33 4.84
N GLY A 361 -11.50 -19.61 4.80
CA GLY A 361 -12.79 -20.04 5.36
C GLY A 361 -12.90 -19.79 6.87
N SER A 362 -11.87 -20.13 7.64
CA SER A 362 -11.82 -19.86 9.08
C SER A 362 -11.81 -18.36 9.41
N VAL A 363 -11.12 -17.54 8.61
CA VAL A 363 -11.16 -16.07 8.73
C VAL A 363 -12.58 -15.54 8.51
N VAL A 364 -13.22 -15.93 7.40
CA VAL A 364 -14.58 -15.46 7.05
C VAL A 364 -15.60 -15.93 8.09
N ALA A 365 -15.48 -17.16 8.61
CA ALA A 365 -16.34 -17.65 9.68
C ALA A 365 -16.21 -16.80 10.96
N ALA A 366 -14.98 -16.47 11.38
CA ALA A 366 -14.73 -15.66 12.56
C ALA A 366 -15.23 -14.21 12.42
N LEU A 367 -15.08 -13.60 11.25
CA LEU A 367 -15.56 -12.24 11.01
C LEU A 367 -17.11 -12.16 11.03
N ASN A 368 -17.79 -13.20 10.54
CA ASN A 368 -19.26 -13.31 10.52
C ASN A 368 -19.89 -13.75 11.85
N PHE A 369 -19.10 -14.17 12.85
CA PHE A 369 -19.60 -14.70 14.11
C PHE A 369 -20.30 -13.61 14.95
N SER A 370 -21.62 -13.53 14.93
CA SER A 370 -22.38 -12.69 15.88
C SER A 370 -22.50 -13.45 17.20
N ASP A 371 -22.18 -12.79 18.31
CA ASP A 371 -22.80 -13.14 19.58
C ASP A 371 -24.24 -12.60 19.51
N ASP A 372 -25.23 -13.49 19.71
CA ASP A 372 -26.66 -13.14 19.87
C ASP A 372 -26.94 -12.61 21.30
#